data_AF-A0A2N5Z1N4-F1
#
_entry.id   AF-A0A2N5Z1N4-F1
#
_cell.length_a   1.000
_cell.length_b   1.000
_cell.length_c   1.000
_cell.angle_alpha   90.00
_cell.angle_beta   90.00
_cell.angle_gamma   90.00
#
_symmetry.space_group_name_H-M   'P 1'
#
loop_
_entity.id
_entity.type
_entity.pdbx_description
1 polymer ?
#
loop_
_entity_poly.entity_id
_entity_poly.type
_entity_poly.pdbx_seq_one_letter_code
_entity_poly.pdbx_strand_id
1 'polypeptide(L)'
;MQYKMIRINNISGKKNNSIYIAALFSLALLVASCNTNNQNGNNNKTYPDADAVFHKIKKEYVLNDDGIQTISHYQKLEYKTHYAFHRLYGETFIKYNPEFWK
;
A
#
# COMPACT_ATOMS: atom_id res chain seq x y z
N MET A 1 55.99 46.31 -17.86
CA MET A 1 54.65 46.24 -17.23
C MET A 1 54.85 45.76 -15.80
N GLN A 2 54.45 46.56 -14.81
CA GLN A 2 54.75 46.39 -13.38
C GLN A 2 53.84 45.32 -12.77
N TYR A 3 54.42 44.29 -12.14
CA TYR A 3 53.71 43.30 -11.34
C TYR A 3 53.54 43.82 -9.90
N LYS A 4 52.29 43.88 -9.43
CA LYS A 4 51.95 44.29 -8.06
C LYS A 4 51.62 43.03 -7.25
N MET A 5 52.53 42.67 -6.36
CA MET A 5 52.37 41.59 -5.38
C MET A 5 51.30 41.99 -4.35
N ILE A 6 50.28 41.15 -4.15
CA ILE A 6 49.30 41.30 -3.08
C ILE A 6 49.64 40.28 -1.98
N ARG A 7 49.82 40.78 -0.75
CA ARG A 7 50.12 39.98 0.45
C ARG A 7 48.93 39.09 0.83
N ILE A 8 49.24 37.86 1.24
CA ILE A 8 48.30 36.92 1.84
C ILE A 8 48.12 37.32 3.32
N ASN A 9 46.90 37.70 3.70
CA ASN A 9 46.55 37.88 5.11
C ASN A 9 45.89 36.59 5.61
N ASN A 10 46.59 35.89 6.51
CA ASN A 10 46.01 34.86 7.36
C ASN A 10 44.91 35.47 8.22
N ILE A 11 43.69 34.95 8.14
CA ILE A 11 42.64 35.23 9.12
C ILE A 11 42.26 33.90 9.78
N SER A 12 42.81 33.72 10.98
CA SER A 12 42.38 32.74 11.96
C SER A 12 40.94 33.09 12.40
N GLY A 13 40.00 32.16 12.18
CA GLY A 13 38.59 32.34 12.49
C GLY A 13 37.96 31.05 13.02
N LYS A 14 38.06 30.87 14.34
CA LYS A 14 37.34 29.97 15.26
C LYS A 14 36.20 29.12 14.63
N LYS A 15 36.37 27.79 14.63
CA LYS A 15 35.42 26.79 14.10
C LYS A 15 34.15 26.76 14.97
N ASN A 16 32.99 27.06 14.38
CA ASN A 16 31.68 27.12 15.04
C ASN A 16 31.10 25.70 15.26
N ASN A 17 31.70 24.94 16.18
CA ASN A 17 31.29 23.56 16.51
C ASN A 17 29.83 23.47 17.02
N SER A 18 29.27 24.57 17.54
CA SER A 18 27.90 24.63 18.07
C SER A 18 26.80 24.47 17.00
N ILE A 19 27.03 24.96 15.78
CA ILE A 19 26.06 24.85 14.68
C ILE A 19 25.96 23.40 14.19
N TYR A 20 27.09 22.69 14.13
CA TYR A 20 27.11 21.28 13.73
C TYR A 20 26.48 20.36 14.78
N ILE A 21 26.62 20.69 16.07
CA ILE A 21 25.94 19.95 17.14
C ILE A 21 24.41 20.15 17.03
N ALA A 22 23.94 21.38 16.78
CA ALA A 22 22.52 21.64 16.57
C ALA A 22 21.96 20.96 15.31
N ALA A 23 22.75 20.91 14.23
CA ALA A 23 22.39 20.21 12.99
C ALA A 23 22.36 18.68 13.16
N LEU A 24 23.29 18.11 13.93
CA LEU A 24 23.30 16.68 14.26
C LEU A 24 22.11 16.30 15.16
N PHE A 25 21.74 17.17 16.10
CA PHE A 25 20.60 16.93 16.99
C PHE A 25 19.26 16.98 16.26
N SER A 26 19.11 17.93 15.31
CA SER A 26 17.90 18.02 14.48
C SER A 26 17.80 16.89 13.46
N LEU A 27 18.92 16.37 12.94
CA LEU A 27 18.93 15.17 12.09
C LEU A 27 18.51 13.91 12.86
N ALA A 28 18.96 13.75 14.11
CA ALA A 28 18.59 12.60 14.95
C ALA A 28 17.09 12.58 15.31
N LEU A 29 16.48 13.75 15.55
CA LEU A 29 15.04 13.88 15.80
C LEU A 29 14.19 13.48 14.57
N LEU A 30 14.70 13.74 13.36
CA LEU A 30 13.98 13.44 12.12
C LEU A 30 13.92 11.93 11.84
N VAL A 31 14.99 11.19 12.17
CA VAL A 31 15.05 9.72 12.00
C VAL A 31 14.17 8.99 13.02
N ALA A 32 14.00 9.54 14.23
CA ALA A 32 13.15 8.93 15.26
C ALA A 32 11.64 8.96 14.93
N SER A 33 11.19 9.82 14.01
CA SER A 33 9.79 9.90 13.57
C SER A 33 9.39 8.79 12.59
N CYS A 34 10.35 7.99 12.10
CA CYS A 34 10.10 6.88 11.17
C CYS A 34 9.87 5.53 11.88
N ASN A 35 9.42 5.53 13.14
CA ASN A 35 8.96 4.29 13.75
C ASN A 35 7.48 4.10 13.39
N THR A 36 7.25 3.48 12.23
CA THR A 36 5.92 3.10 11.78
C THR A 36 5.34 2.15 12.82
N ASN A 37 4.36 2.63 13.59
CA ASN A 37 3.57 1.80 14.47
C ASN A 37 3.07 0.60 13.66
N ASN A 38 3.53 -0.60 14.04
CA ASN A 38 2.98 -1.83 13.53
C ASN A 38 1.54 -1.90 14.02
N GLN A 39 0.63 -1.39 13.18
CA GLN A 39 -0.79 -1.55 13.34
C GLN A 39 -1.07 -3.04 13.07
N ASN A 40 -0.89 -3.88 14.10
CA ASN A 40 -1.65 -5.11 14.24
C ASN A 40 -3.12 -4.71 14.52
N GLY A 41 -3.73 -4.02 13.56
CA GLY A 41 -5.15 -3.78 13.54
C GLY A 41 -5.80 -5.09 13.16
N ASN A 42 -6.48 -5.73 14.11
CA ASN A 42 -7.56 -6.63 13.76
C ASN A 42 -8.62 -5.79 13.04
N ASN A 43 -8.47 -5.67 11.72
CA ASN A 43 -9.30 -4.85 10.84
C ASN A 43 -10.66 -5.52 10.65
N ASN A 44 -11.47 -5.61 11.72
CA ASN A 44 -12.83 -6.09 11.60
C ASN A 44 -13.69 -4.96 11.00
N LYS A 45 -13.61 -4.80 9.68
CA LYS A 45 -14.41 -3.83 8.93
C LYS A 45 -15.89 -4.18 9.09
N THR A 46 -16.62 -3.35 9.82
CA THR A 46 -18.06 -3.48 10.01
C THR A 46 -18.77 -2.61 9.00
N TYR A 47 -19.77 -3.17 8.31
CA TYR A 47 -20.60 -2.44 7.34
C TYR A 47 -22.04 -2.40 7.85
N PRO A 48 -22.38 -1.47 8.77
CA PRO A 48 -23.67 -1.47 9.45
C PRO A 48 -24.85 -1.27 8.48
N ASP A 49 -24.69 -0.40 7.49
CA ASP A 49 -25.75 -0.04 6.54
C ASP A 49 -25.75 -0.89 5.26
N ALA A 50 -24.85 -1.87 5.14
CA ALA A 50 -24.81 -2.73 3.97
C ALA A 50 -25.92 -3.80 4.04
N ASP A 51 -26.60 -4.00 2.91
CA ASP A 51 -27.58 -5.07 2.68
C ASP A 51 -26.94 -6.46 2.54
N ALA A 52 -25.69 -6.51 2.06
CA ALA A 52 -24.89 -7.72 1.94
C ALA A 52 -23.40 -7.41 2.07
N VAL A 53 -22.61 -8.38 2.53
CA VAL A 53 -21.16 -8.21 2.76
C VAL A 53 -20.40 -9.39 2.16
N PHE A 54 -19.46 -9.08 1.26
CA PHE A 54 -18.49 -10.07 0.79
C PHE A 54 -17.37 -10.24 1.81
N HIS A 55 -17.34 -11.40 2.45
CA HIS A 55 -16.27 -11.78 3.38
C HIS A 55 -15.04 -12.29 2.64
N LYS A 56 -15.24 -12.98 1.52
CA LYS A 56 -14.16 -13.52 0.71
C LYS A 56 -14.59 -13.62 -0.74
N ILE A 57 -13.70 -13.24 -1.65
CA ILE A 57 -13.79 -13.54 -3.07
C ILE A 57 -12.43 -14.05 -3.49
N LYS A 58 -12.39 -15.20 -4.14
CA LYS A 58 -11.18 -15.84 -4.65
C LYS A 58 -11.41 -16.22 -6.10
N LYS A 59 -10.52 -15.77 -6.97
CA LYS A 59 -10.48 -16.15 -8.38
C LYS A 59 -9.11 -16.76 -8.66
N GLU A 60 -9.12 -17.96 -9.20
CA GLU A 60 -7.90 -18.70 -9.53
C GLU A 60 -7.92 -19.02 -11.01
N TYR A 61 -6.77 -18.80 -11.65
CA TYR A 61 -6.55 -19.05 -13.06
C TYR A 61 -5.35 -19.97 -13.15
N VAL A 62 -5.55 -21.13 -13.76
CA VAL A 62 -4.48 -22.10 -14.03
C VAL A 62 -4.37 -22.23 -15.54
N LEU A 63 -3.19 -21.94 -16.09
CA LEU A 63 -2.87 -22.27 -17.47
C LEU A 63 -2.16 -23.61 -17.46
N ASN A 64 -2.77 -24.60 -18.10
CA ASN A 64 -2.21 -25.94 -18.21
C ASN A 64 -1.21 -26.01 -19.39
N ASP A 65 -0.36 -27.02 -19.41
CA ASP A 65 0.69 -27.19 -20.43
C ASP A 65 0.12 -27.43 -21.85
N ASP A 66 -1.12 -27.89 -21.94
CA ASP A 66 -1.88 -28.06 -23.18
C ASP A 66 -2.48 -26.74 -23.71
N GLY A 67 -2.27 -25.64 -22.99
CA GLY A 67 -2.82 -24.32 -23.31
C GLY A 67 -4.27 -24.11 -22.86
N ILE A 68 -4.90 -25.12 -22.23
CA ILE A 68 -6.25 -24.99 -21.67
C ILE A 68 -6.19 -24.23 -20.35
N GLN A 69 -7.15 -23.34 -20.13
CA GLN A 69 -7.26 -22.58 -18.89
C GLN A 69 -8.35 -23.14 -17.98
N THR A 70 -8.02 -23.35 -16.71
CA THR A 70 -8.98 -23.68 -15.66
C THR A 70 -9.22 -22.43 -14.81
N ILE A 71 -10.48 -22.00 -14.71
CA ILE A 71 -10.89 -20.83 -13.93
C ILE A 71 -11.75 -21.30 -12.76
N SER A 72 -11.30 -21.05 -11.54
CA SER A 72 -12.06 -21.37 -10.31
C SER A 72 -12.46 -20.09 -9.59
N HIS A 73 -13.76 -19.94 -9.31
CA HIS A 73 -14.31 -18.80 -8.56
C HIS A 73 -14.96 -19.29 -7.28
N TYR A 74 -14.56 -18.69 -6.16
CA TYR A 74 -15.15 -18.92 -4.84
C TYR A 74 -15.53 -17.59 -4.21
N GLN A 75 -16.70 -17.54 -3.56
CA GLN A 75 -17.11 -16.39 -2.79
C GLN A 75 -17.82 -16.79 -1.50
N LYS A 76 -17.63 -15.98 -0.45
CA LYS A 76 -18.37 -16.03 0.81
C LYS A 76 -19.10 -14.69 0.95
N LEU A 77 -20.42 -14.73 0.76
CA LEU A 77 -21.32 -13.58 0.80
C LEU A 77 -22.30 -13.76 1.96
N GLU A 78 -22.40 -12.74 2.82
CA GLU A 78 -23.42 -12.65 3.86
C GLU A 78 -24.54 -11.73 3.39
N TYR A 79 -25.79 -12.17 3.55
CA TYR A 79 -26.97 -11.35 3.32
C TYR A 79 -27.48 -10.82 4.65
N LYS A 80 -27.49 -9.51 4.82
CA LYS A 80 -27.90 -8.84 6.07
C LYS A 80 -29.38 -8.43 6.07
N THR A 81 -29.97 -8.24 4.88
CA THR A 81 -31.38 -7.88 4.74
C THR A 81 -32.10 -8.83 3.78
N HIS A 82 -33.41 -9.01 3.98
CA HIS A 82 -34.25 -9.82 3.09
C HIS A 82 -34.23 -9.31 1.64
N TYR A 83 -34.04 -8.00 1.49
CA TYR A 83 -34.02 -7.34 0.20
C TYR A 83 -32.78 -7.67 -0.62
N ALA A 84 -31.68 -8.06 0.03
CA ALA A 84 -30.46 -8.47 -0.66
C ALA A 84 -30.67 -9.67 -1.59
N PHE A 85 -31.52 -10.62 -1.20
CA PHE A 85 -31.87 -11.80 -2.01
C PHE A 85 -32.70 -11.46 -3.25
N HIS A 86 -33.50 -10.40 -3.21
CA HIS A 86 -34.38 -9.99 -4.32
C HIS A 86 -33.68 -9.03 -5.31
N ARG A 87 -32.39 -8.77 -5.10
CA ARG A 87 -31.54 -7.91 -5.91
C ARG A 87 -30.42 -8.74 -6.54
N LEU A 88 -29.44 -8.07 -7.14
CA LEU A 88 -28.28 -8.66 -7.82
C LEU A 88 -27.41 -9.59 -6.96
N TYR A 89 -27.60 -9.61 -5.64
CA TYR A 89 -26.83 -10.49 -4.76
C TYR A 89 -27.44 -11.90 -4.65
N GLY A 90 -28.74 -12.07 -4.90
CA GLY A 90 -29.41 -13.37 -4.81
C GLY A 90 -29.13 -14.32 -5.97
N GLU A 91 -28.54 -13.81 -7.06
CA GLU A 91 -28.26 -14.57 -8.27
C GLU A 91 -26.76 -14.51 -8.59
N THR A 92 -26.24 -15.57 -9.22
CA THR A 92 -24.87 -15.60 -9.72
C THR A 92 -24.88 -15.97 -11.20
N PHE A 93 -24.29 -15.11 -12.03
CA PHE A 93 -24.24 -15.30 -13.48
C PHE A 93 -22.86 -15.81 -13.90
N ILE A 94 -22.81 -17.05 -14.37
CA ILE A 94 -21.59 -17.64 -14.93
C ILE A 94 -21.73 -17.63 -16.46
N LYS A 95 -21.00 -16.74 -17.12
CA LYS A 95 -20.94 -16.67 -18.59
C LYS A 95 -19.72 -17.46 -19.07
N TYR A 96 -19.96 -18.47 -19.90
CA TYR A 96 -18.92 -19.26 -20.55
C TYR A 96 -19.36 -19.67 -21.96
N ASN A 97 -18.41 -20.06 -22.81
CA ASN A 97 -18.72 -20.67 -24.10
C ASN A 97 -18.81 -22.19 -23.92
N PRO A 98 -20.01 -22.81 -24.00
CA PRO A 98 -20.18 -24.24 -23.77
C PRO A 98 -19.52 -25.13 -24.83
N GLU A 99 -19.14 -24.58 -25.99
CA GLU A 99 -18.43 -25.34 -27.03
C GLU A 99 -16.98 -25.63 -26.64
N PHE A 100 -16.36 -24.76 -25.83
CA PHE A 100 -14.94 -24.85 -25.48
C PHE A 100 -14.69 -25.02 -23.97
N TRP A 101 -15.60 -24.51 -23.12
CA TRP A 101 -15.45 -24.48 -21.67
C TRP A 101 -16.60 -25.23 -20.99
N LYS A 102 -16.26 -25.95 -19.92
CA LYS A 102 -17.21 -26.70 -19.08
C LYS A 102 -17.00 -26.36 -17.62
#